data_AF-A0A928LBK8-F1
#
_entry.id   AF-A0A928LBK8-F1
#
_cell.length_a   1.000
_cell.length_b   1.000
_cell.length_c   1.000
_cell.angle_alpha   90.00
_cell.angle_beta   90.00
_cell.angle_gamma   90.00
#
_symmetry.space_group_name_H-M   'P 1'
#
loop_
_entity.id
_entity.type
_entity.pdbx_description
1 polymer ?
#
loop_
_entity_poly.entity_id
_entity_poly.type
_entity_poly.pdbx_seq_one_letter_code
_entity_poly.pdbx_strand_id
1 'polypeptide(L)'
;MNFNYNDHHNPENIKKFIKFIFVIVIIMTMIPIVILFKSQSSDSDKKYKEYTFPVYAEIVDIVTEDNNGKPIEESPVFLYEYNGQKYRVTVLNVEKNYYSIGQTVEIKLIPYDPGTFYDPIYIKDMNKGNSTGFIIIICFFMIPVILVIFGMRKMLKNSDTIAKRFAEGYADSMEAQQEAVQRELNPDNQYDYSDTNNYGTDNYNDSYDAYNSTDYGDSSHDTTYNDDYQSTYDTSFDSYETPKKRINVVRTDRNNTVAGNILAVISCFVFIAAGLLALYLAEDSSTSILGYIFVGMGGLVLVLLISDFINRKRKRSDYDSDSDYQ
;
A
#
# COMPACT_ATOMS: atom_id res chain seq x y z
N MET A 1 18.12 24.33 4.23
CA MET A 1 18.83 23.63 3.15
C MET A 1 18.38 24.23 1.83
N ASN A 2 19.23 24.99 1.15
CA ASN A 2 18.93 25.46 -0.21
C ASN A 2 19.16 24.28 -1.16
N PHE A 3 18.09 23.70 -1.68
CA PHE A 3 18.18 22.66 -2.70
C PHE A 3 18.40 23.34 -4.05
N ASN A 4 19.57 23.10 -4.65
CA ASN A 4 19.91 23.59 -5.97
C ASN A 4 19.09 22.79 -7.01
N TYR A 5 18.29 23.48 -7.83
CA TYR A 5 17.34 22.84 -8.75
C TYR A 5 18.02 21.91 -9.77
N ASN A 6 19.29 22.20 -10.12
CA ASN A 6 20.07 21.38 -11.05
C ASN A 6 20.47 20.00 -10.48
N ASP A 7 20.39 19.78 -9.17
CA ASP A 7 20.67 18.47 -8.56
C ASP A 7 19.51 17.47 -8.67
N HIS A 8 18.31 17.91 -9.09
CA HIS A 8 17.09 17.08 -9.17
C HIS A 8 17.05 16.11 -10.35
N HIS A 9 17.98 16.20 -11.30
CA HIS A 9 18.05 15.28 -12.44
C HIS A 9 19.16 14.25 -12.35
N ASN A 10 19.97 14.27 -11.29
CA ASN A 10 20.92 13.18 -11.07
C ASN A 10 20.16 11.93 -10.57
N PRO A 11 20.10 10.84 -11.35
CA PRO A 11 19.39 9.62 -10.96
C PRO A 11 19.97 8.99 -9.68
N GLU A 12 21.25 9.25 -9.37
CA GLU A 12 21.85 8.79 -8.11
C GLU A 12 21.28 9.49 -6.88
N ASN A 13 21.02 10.80 -6.98
CA ASN A 13 20.45 11.58 -5.88
C ASN A 13 19.01 11.16 -5.59
N ILE A 14 18.23 10.87 -6.63
CA ILE A 14 16.86 10.34 -6.51
C ILE A 14 16.88 8.96 -5.83
N LYS A 15 17.80 8.07 -6.23
CA LYS A 15 17.96 6.74 -5.59
C LYS A 15 18.33 6.87 -4.10
N LYS A 16 19.23 7.79 -3.74
CA LYS A 16 19.59 8.07 -2.34
C LYS A 16 18.40 8.59 -1.54
N PHE A 17 17.64 9.51 -2.10
CA PHE A 17 16.45 10.08 -1.46
C PHE A 17 15.35 9.03 -1.22
N ILE A 18 15.07 8.16 -2.20
CA ILE A 18 14.11 7.06 -2.05
C ILE A 18 14.55 6.09 -0.94
N LYS A 19 15.85 5.73 -0.90
CA LYS A 19 16.40 4.90 0.18
C LYS A 19 16.24 5.57 1.55
N PHE A 20 16.45 6.87 1.65
CA PHE A 20 16.29 7.62 2.89
C PHE A 20 14.84 7.62 3.39
N ILE A 21 13.87 7.92 2.51
CA ILE A 21 12.44 7.82 2.85
C ILE A 21 12.08 6.41 3.32
N PHE A 22 12.62 5.38 2.66
CA PHE A 22 12.36 3.99 3.03
C PHE A 22 12.81 3.65 4.46
N VAL A 23 14.00 4.11 4.85
CA VAL A 23 14.50 3.93 6.23
C VAL A 23 13.59 4.62 7.24
N ILE A 24 13.13 5.85 6.95
CA ILE A 24 12.19 6.57 7.82
C ILE A 24 10.88 5.81 7.98
N VAL A 25 10.31 5.29 6.89
CA VAL A 25 9.06 4.52 6.93
C VAL A 25 9.23 3.26 7.78
N ILE A 26 10.33 2.52 7.64
CA ILE A 26 10.60 1.34 8.47
C ILE A 26 10.72 1.72 9.95
N ILE A 27 11.43 2.79 10.27
CA ILE A 27 11.59 3.22 11.67
C ILE A 27 10.23 3.61 12.25
N MET A 28 9.42 4.37 11.51
CA MET A 28 8.08 4.78 11.91
C MET A 28 7.14 3.59 12.14
N THR A 29 7.23 2.52 11.33
CA THR A 29 6.41 1.31 11.55
C THR A 29 6.94 0.41 12.67
N MET A 30 8.24 0.45 12.98
CA MET A 30 8.84 -0.35 14.06
C MET A 30 8.63 0.25 15.45
N ILE A 31 8.54 1.57 15.60
CA ILE A 31 8.36 2.24 16.90
C ILE A 31 7.12 1.72 17.67
N PRO A 32 5.91 1.62 17.08
CA PRO A 32 4.74 1.08 17.77
C PRO A 32 4.94 -0.36 18.23
N ILE A 33 5.59 -1.19 17.40
CA ILE A 33 5.88 -2.59 17.70
C ILE A 33 6.77 -2.68 18.95
N VAL A 34 7.83 -1.86 19.01
CA VAL A 34 8.74 -1.82 20.17
C VAL A 34 8.01 -1.36 21.44
N ILE A 35 7.10 -0.38 21.34
CA ILE A 35 6.29 0.08 22.48
C ILE A 35 5.37 -1.04 22.98
N LEU A 36 4.70 -1.77 22.08
CA LEU A 36 3.85 -2.90 22.42
C LEU A 36 4.64 -4.02 23.11
N PHE A 37 5.84 -4.36 22.63
CA PHE A 37 6.71 -5.34 23.27
C PHE A 37 7.14 -4.93 24.69
N LYS A 38 7.41 -3.64 24.92
CA LYS A 38 7.75 -3.13 26.26
C LYS A 38 6.54 -3.11 27.19
N SER A 39 5.35 -2.82 26.67
CA SER A 39 4.12 -2.79 27.48
C SER A 39 3.73 -4.18 27.99
N GLN A 40 4.00 -5.25 27.24
CA GLN A 40 3.67 -6.61 27.67
C GLN A 40 4.62 -7.18 28.73
N SER A 41 5.81 -6.61 28.92
CA SER A 41 6.88 -7.20 29.73
C SER A 41 7.07 -6.58 31.12
N SER A 42 6.33 -5.51 31.50
CA SER A 42 6.65 -4.77 32.73
C SER A 42 5.88 -5.20 33.99
N ASP A 43 4.57 -5.49 33.90
CA ASP A 43 3.74 -5.41 35.11
C ASP A 43 3.28 -6.77 35.63
N SER A 44 3.02 -7.74 34.75
CA SER A 44 2.69 -9.12 35.10
C SER A 44 3.85 -9.77 35.86
N ASP A 45 5.06 -9.73 35.32
CA ASP A 45 6.23 -10.40 35.90
C ASP A 45 6.69 -9.81 37.24
N LYS A 46 6.35 -8.55 37.52
CA LYS A 46 6.62 -7.95 38.84
C LYS A 46 5.60 -8.43 39.86
N LYS A 47 4.31 -8.42 39.51
CA LYS A 47 3.23 -8.84 40.41
C LYS A 47 3.36 -10.31 40.82
N TYR A 48 3.83 -11.18 39.93
CA TYR A 48 3.95 -12.62 40.22
C TYR A 48 5.15 -12.99 41.12
N LYS A 49 6.14 -12.11 41.29
CA LYS A 49 7.31 -12.39 42.13
C LYS A 49 7.01 -12.39 43.62
N GLU A 50 5.93 -11.73 44.04
CA GLU A 50 5.52 -11.65 45.44
C GLU A 50 4.84 -12.96 45.93
N TYR A 51 4.32 -13.77 45.00
CA TYR A 51 3.66 -15.05 45.30
C TYR A 51 4.70 -16.17 45.43
N THR A 52 5.28 -16.31 46.62
CA THR A 52 6.41 -17.21 46.85
C THR A 52 6.05 -18.51 47.57
N PHE A 53 4.92 -18.56 48.29
CA PHE A 53 4.62 -19.68 49.19
C PHE A 53 3.60 -20.64 48.59
N PRO A 54 3.98 -21.88 48.21
CA PRO A 54 3.05 -22.84 47.63
C PRO A 54 2.13 -23.44 48.69
N VAL A 55 0.84 -23.53 48.39
CA VAL A 55 -0.20 -24.17 49.22
C VAL A 55 -1.11 -25.00 48.33
N TYR A 56 -1.59 -26.13 48.84
CA TYR A 56 -2.61 -26.93 48.17
C TYR A 56 -4.00 -26.44 48.56
N ALA A 57 -4.79 -26.06 47.55
CA ALA A 57 -6.17 -25.64 47.73
C ALA A 57 -7.11 -26.66 47.09
N GLU A 58 -8.22 -26.94 47.77
CA GLU A 58 -9.31 -27.76 47.26
C GLU A 58 -10.40 -26.86 46.68
N ILE A 59 -10.91 -27.22 45.50
CA ILE A 59 -12.04 -26.54 44.88
C ILE A 59 -13.32 -27.05 45.51
N VAL A 60 -13.95 -26.25 46.36
CA VAL A 60 -15.11 -26.69 47.14
C VAL A 60 -16.45 -26.31 46.51
N ASP A 61 -16.43 -25.36 45.57
CA ASP A 61 -17.63 -24.79 44.96
C ASP A 61 -17.29 -24.09 43.64
N ILE A 62 -18.28 -23.92 42.76
CA ILE A 62 -18.18 -23.14 41.53
C ILE A 62 -19.38 -22.20 41.50
N VAL A 63 -19.13 -20.91 41.70
CA VAL A 63 -20.18 -19.90 41.73
C VAL A 63 -20.52 -19.48 40.31
N THR A 64 -21.80 -19.58 39.95
CA THR A 64 -22.33 -19.19 38.63
C THR A 64 -23.23 -17.97 38.66
N GLU A 65 -23.55 -17.46 39.85
CA GLU A 65 -24.43 -16.30 40.05
C GLU A 65 -23.80 -15.30 41.04
N ASP A 66 -23.96 -14.01 40.77
CA ASP A 66 -23.55 -12.97 41.73
C ASP A 66 -24.53 -12.86 42.93
N ASN A 67 -24.21 -11.98 43.87
CA ASN A 67 -25.06 -11.74 45.05
C ASN A 67 -26.49 -11.24 44.71
N ASN A 68 -26.74 -10.81 43.47
CA ASN A 68 -28.03 -10.36 42.98
C ASN A 68 -28.75 -11.42 42.13
N GLY A 69 -28.20 -12.64 42.02
CA GLY A 69 -28.73 -13.71 41.17
C GLY A 69 -28.50 -13.48 39.67
N LYS A 70 -27.62 -12.54 39.29
CA LYS A 70 -27.24 -12.35 37.89
C LYS A 70 -26.21 -13.43 37.52
N PRO A 71 -26.35 -14.09 36.36
CA PRO A 71 -25.36 -15.06 35.92
C PRO A 71 -23.99 -14.40 35.75
N ILE A 72 -22.96 -15.05 36.28
CA ILE A 72 -21.54 -14.71 36.12
C ILE A 72 -20.80 -15.89 35.49
N GLU A 73 -19.59 -15.63 34.97
CA GLU A 73 -18.70 -16.71 34.54
C GLU A 73 -18.38 -17.63 35.73
N GLU A 74 -18.27 -18.94 35.43
CA GLU A 74 -17.97 -19.98 36.43
C GLU A 74 -16.74 -19.59 37.26
N SER A 75 -16.99 -19.30 38.53
CA SER A 75 -15.99 -18.73 39.45
C SER A 75 -15.67 -19.74 40.55
N PRO A 76 -14.54 -20.48 40.46
CA PRO A 76 -14.19 -21.49 41.44
C PRO A 76 -13.91 -20.88 42.82
N VAL A 77 -14.28 -21.63 43.86
CA VAL A 77 -14.01 -21.29 45.26
C VAL A 77 -12.95 -22.24 45.82
N PHE A 78 -11.84 -21.65 46.25
CA PHE A 78 -10.68 -22.33 46.77
C PHE A 78 -10.75 -22.37 48.29
N LEU A 79 -10.57 -23.55 48.87
CA LEU A 79 -10.42 -23.75 50.31
C LEU A 79 -9.00 -24.25 50.59
N TYR A 80 -8.27 -23.54 51.44
CA TYR A 80 -6.93 -23.95 51.88
C TYR A 80 -6.69 -23.56 53.33
N GLU A 81 -5.66 -24.15 53.92
CA GLU A 81 -5.22 -23.86 55.29
C GLU A 81 -3.81 -23.26 55.28
N TYR A 82 -3.63 -22.14 55.97
CA TYR A 82 -2.35 -21.48 56.14
C TYR A 82 -2.20 -21.01 57.58
N ASN A 83 -1.11 -21.41 58.25
CA ASN A 83 -0.86 -21.12 59.67
C ASN A 83 -2.01 -21.55 60.61
N GLY A 84 -2.65 -22.70 60.34
CA GLY A 84 -3.77 -23.22 61.15
C GLY A 84 -5.11 -22.50 60.93
N GLN A 85 -5.15 -21.52 60.03
CA GLN A 85 -6.37 -20.80 59.66
C GLN A 85 -6.83 -21.24 58.27
N LYS A 86 -8.13 -21.53 58.14
CA LYS A 86 -8.75 -21.86 56.86
C LYS A 86 -9.20 -20.59 56.13
N TYR A 87 -8.90 -20.53 54.84
CA TYR A 87 -9.25 -19.44 53.94
C TYR A 87 -10.15 -19.97 52.83
N ARG A 88 -11.24 -19.26 52.56
CA ARG A 88 -12.17 -19.53 51.46
C ARG A 88 -12.16 -18.32 50.53
N VAL A 89 -11.61 -18.48 49.32
CA VAL A 89 -11.42 -17.38 48.37
C VAL A 89 -12.07 -17.73 47.04
N THR A 90 -12.90 -16.83 46.52
CA THR A 90 -13.54 -16.95 45.20
C THR A 90 -12.72 -16.17 44.18
N VAL A 91 -12.37 -16.80 43.05
CA VAL A 91 -11.73 -16.11 41.93
C VAL A 91 -12.77 -15.80 40.87
N LEU A 92 -12.90 -14.51 40.56
CA LEU A 92 -13.79 -14.04 39.51
C LEU A 92 -13.08 -14.09 38.14
N ASN A 93 -13.86 -14.30 37.07
CA ASN A 93 -13.43 -14.24 35.67
C ASN A 93 -12.44 -15.34 35.26
N VAL A 94 -12.64 -16.57 35.73
CA VAL A 94 -11.89 -17.72 35.23
C VAL A 94 -12.47 -18.15 33.88
N GLU A 95 -11.86 -17.70 32.79
CA GLU A 95 -12.28 -18.11 31.43
C GLU A 95 -12.13 -19.63 31.25
N LYS A 96 -13.24 -20.38 31.34
CA LYS A 96 -13.39 -21.85 31.17
C LYS A 96 -13.31 -22.71 32.43
N ASN A 97 -13.96 -23.87 32.32
CA ASN A 97 -14.02 -24.99 33.26
C ASN A 97 -12.64 -25.66 33.46
N TYR A 98 -11.67 -24.93 34.01
CA TYR A 98 -10.34 -25.47 34.36
C TYR A 98 -10.39 -26.43 35.56
N TYR A 99 -11.42 -26.32 36.38
CA TYR A 99 -11.48 -26.96 37.68
C TYR A 99 -12.76 -27.77 37.85
N SER A 100 -12.63 -28.90 38.53
CA SER A 100 -13.75 -29.69 39.04
C SER A 100 -13.85 -29.58 40.55
N ILE A 101 -15.06 -29.61 41.09
CA ILE A 101 -15.28 -29.67 42.55
C ILE A 101 -14.57 -30.92 43.12
N GLY A 102 -13.85 -30.76 44.23
CA GLY A 102 -12.99 -31.76 44.88
C GLY A 102 -11.58 -31.85 44.30
N GLN A 103 -11.25 -31.10 43.24
CA GLN A 103 -9.90 -31.06 42.70
C GLN A 103 -8.97 -30.31 43.66
N THR A 104 -7.80 -30.89 43.94
CA THR A 104 -6.72 -30.21 44.66
C THR A 104 -5.73 -29.61 43.66
N VAL A 105 -5.41 -28.33 43.81
CA VAL A 105 -4.46 -27.61 42.96
C VAL A 105 -3.41 -26.89 43.79
N GLU A 106 -2.20 -26.74 43.23
CA GLU A 106 -1.13 -25.96 43.86
C GLU A 106 -1.31 -24.49 43.49
N ILE A 107 -1.56 -23.65 44.50
CA ILE A 107 -1.60 -22.20 44.39
C ILE A 107 -0.39 -21.60 45.10
N LYS A 108 -0.03 -20.37 44.75
CA LYS A 108 1.00 -19.60 45.46
C LYS A 108 0.37 -18.43 46.19
N LEU A 109 0.69 -18.27 47.46
CA LEU A 109 0.20 -17.19 48.32
C LEU A 109 1.28 -16.11 48.50
N ILE A 110 0.81 -14.91 48.86
CA ILE A 110 1.63 -13.88 49.47
C ILE A 110 1.57 -14.09 51.00
N PRO A 111 2.68 -14.39 51.70
CA PRO A 111 2.64 -14.74 53.12
C PRO A 111 2.00 -13.69 54.04
N TYR A 112 2.17 -12.40 53.72
CA TYR A 112 1.60 -11.28 54.49
C TYR A 112 0.16 -10.92 54.09
N ASP A 113 -0.37 -11.49 53.01
CA ASP A 113 -1.75 -11.33 52.58
C ASP A 113 -2.30 -12.66 52.04
N PRO A 114 -2.59 -13.62 52.93
CA PRO A 114 -3.04 -14.96 52.56
C PRO A 114 -4.45 -14.95 51.95
N GLY A 115 -5.15 -13.81 51.89
CA GLY A 115 -6.40 -13.68 51.14
C GLY A 115 -6.20 -13.53 49.63
N THR A 116 -4.96 -13.27 49.19
CA THR A 116 -4.59 -13.18 47.78
C THR A 116 -3.74 -14.36 47.36
N PHE A 117 -4.01 -14.89 46.16
CA PHE A 117 -3.24 -16.00 45.62
C PHE A 117 -3.07 -15.91 44.11
N TYR A 118 -2.13 -16.72 43.63
CA TYR A 118 -1.76 -16.89 42.23
C TYR A 118 -1.89 -18.37 41.87
N ASP A 119 -2.64 -18.67 40.82
CA ASP A 119 -2.68 -20.00 40.23
C ASP A 119 -1.71 -20.08 39.02
N PRO A 120 -0.63 -20.87 39.08
CA PRO A 120 0.33 -21.01 37.99
C PRO A 120 -0.22 -21.66 36.72
N ILE A 121 -1.27 -22.49 36.82
CA ILE A 121 -1.87 -23.20 35.70
C ILE A 121 -2.72 -22.21 34.88
N TYR A 122 -3.58 -21.46 35.56
CA TYR A 122 -4.45 -20.46 34.92
C TYR A 122 -3.68 -19.39 34.13
N ILE A 123 -2.61 -18.83 34.71
CA ILE A 123 -1.82 -17.77 34.06
C ILE A 123 -1.02 -18.28 32.85
N LYS A 124 -0.55 -19.54 32.89
CA LYS A 124 0.13 -20.14 31.74
C LYS A 124 -0.78 -20.21 30.51
N ASP A 125 -2.07 -20.47 30.70
CA ASP A 125 -3.02 -20.59 29.60
C ASP A 125 -3.59 -19.23 29.16
N MET A 126 -3.81 -18.27 30.07
CA MET A 126 -4.08 -16.87 29.70
C MET A 126 -2.99 -16.29 28.80
N ASN A 127 -1.72 -16.58 29.11
CA ASN A 127 -0.59 -16.11 28.30
C ASN A 127 -0.51 -16.78 26.92
N LYS A 128 -1.10 -17.98 26.72
CA LYS A 128 -1.16 -18.62 25.39
C LYS A 128 -2.21 -17.98 24.48
N GLY A 129 -3.29 -17.42 25.01
CA GLY A 129 -4.35 -16.78 24.21
C GLY A 129 -3.89 -15.52 23.48
N ASN A 130 -2.96 -14.76 24.07
CA ASN A 130 -2.52 -13.47 23.53
C ASN A 130 -1.54 -13.58 22.35
N SER A 131 -0.97 -14.76 22.05
CA SER A 131 -0.03 -14.90 20.93
C SER A 131 -0.70 -14.78 19.57
N THR A 132 -1.97 -15.21 19.44
CA THR A 132 -2.68 -15.19 18.15
C THR A 132 -3.02 -13.77 17.71
N GLY A 133 -3.51 -12.92 18.63
CA GLY A 133 -3.77 -11.51 18.36
C GLY A 133 -2.48 -10.75 17.99
N PHE A 134 -1.37 -11.08 18.64
CA PHE A 134 -0.08 -10.50 18.34
C PHE A 134 0.42 -10.82 16.92
N ILE A 135 0.25 -12.07 16.47
CA ILE A 135 0.59 -12.48 15.09
C ILE A 135 -0.26 -11.71 14.07
N ILE A 136 -1.56 -11.53 14.34
CA ILE A 136 -2.46 -10.78 13.45
C ILE A 136 -2.01 -9.32 13.33
N ILE A 137 -1.65 -8.68 14.45
CA ILE A 137 -1.14 -7.29 14.47
C ILE A 137 0.15 -7.20 13.65
N ILE A 138 1.12 -8.10 13.86
CA ILE A 138 2.36 -8.12 13.07
C ILE A 138 2.06 -8.27 11.58
N CYS A 139 1.20 -9.22 11.20
CA CYS A 139 0.83 -9.43 9.81
C CYS A 139 0.19 -8.17 9.20
N PHE A 140 -0.71 -7.51 9.93
CA PHE A 140 -1.38 -6.30 9.49
C PHE A 140 -0.40 -5.16 9.18
N PHE A 141 0.67 -5.01 9.98
CA PHE A 141 1.70 -3.99 9.74
C PHE A 141 2.76 -4.43 8.71
N MET A 142 3.08 -5.71 8.62
CA MET A 142 4.12 -6.22 7.71
C MET A 142 3.65 -6.33 6.25
N ILE A 143 2.40 -6.71 6.01
CA ILE A 143 1.83 -6.84 4.66
C ILE A 143 1.98 -5.55 3.83
N PRO A 144 1.58 -4.35 4.30
CA PRO A 144 1.73 -3.12 3.51
C PRO A 144 3.20 -2.79 3.25
N VAL A 145 4.10 -3.03 4.20
CA VAL A 145 5.55 -2.83 4.00
C VAL A 145 6.07 -3.75 2.90
N ILE A 146 5.66 -5.02 2.90
CA ILE A 146 6.04 -6.00 1.86
C ILE A 146 5.50 -5.57 0.49
N LEU A 147 4.24 -5.11 0.41
CA LEU A 147 3.64 -4.63 -0.84
C LEU A 147 4.37 -3.39 -1.39
N VAL A 148 4.75 -2.45 -0.53
CA VAL A 148 5.56 -1.28 -0.94
C VAL A 148 6.92 -1.73 -1.48
N ILE A 149 7.60 -2.66 -0.82
CA ILE A 149 8.88 -3.20 -1.29
C ILE A 149 8.72 -3.87 -2.66
N PHE A 150 7.68 -4.68 -2.86
CA PHE A 150 7.39 -5.32 -4.15
C PHE A 150 7.04 -4.31 -5.24
N GLY A 151 6.19 -3.33 -4.93
CA GLY A 151 5.81 -2.25 -5.85
C GLY A 151 7.01 -1.43 -6.31
N MET A 152 7.90 -1.06 -5.37
CA MET A 152 9.13 -0.35 -5.68
C MET A 152 10.09 -1.20 -6.51
N ARG A 153 10.26 -2.49 -6.20
CA ARG A 153 11.09 -3.39 -7.04
C ARG A 153 10.57 -3.45 -8.47
N LYS A 154 9.25 -3.48 -8.66
CA LYS A 154 8.63 -3.44 -9.98
C LYS A 154 8.86 -2.09 -10.68
N MET A 155 8.71 -0.97 -9.97
CA MET A 155 8.98 0.36 -10.51
C MET A 155 10.46 0.56 -10.90
N LEU A 156 11.40 0.07 -10.09
CA LEU A 156 12.83 0.16 -10.39
C LEU A 156 13.19 -0.58 -11.67
N LYS A 157 12.68 -1.81 -11.86
CA LYS A 157 12.88 -2.56 -13.11
C LYS A 157 12.33 -1.82 -14.33
N ASN A 158 11.16 -1.19 -14.19
CA ASN A 158 10.56 -0.42 -15.27
C ASN A 158 11.33 0.88 -15.56
N SER A 159 11.95 1.49 -14.54
CA SER A 159 12.68 2.74 -14.69
C SER A 159 13.93 2.60 -15.57
N ASP A 160 14.61 1.45 -15.54
CA ASP A 160 15.76 1.18 -16.41
C ASP A 160 15.33 1.11 -17.88
N THR A 161 14.18 0.49 -18.18
CA THR A 161 13.61 0.46 -19.53
C THR A 161 13.23 1.85 -20.03
N ILE A 162 12.66 2.67 -19.15
CA ILE A 162 12.31 4.05 -19.48
C ILE A 162 13.58 4.86 -19.74
N ALA A 163 14.59 4.75 -18.88
CA ALA A 163 15.87 5.44 -19.06
C ALA A 163 16.55 5.04 -20.38
N LYS A 164 16.51 3.75 -20.75
CA LYS A 164 17.06 3.26 -22.01
C LYS A 164 16.36 3.86 -23.23
N ARG A 165 15.01 3.85 -23.27
CA ARG A 165 14.23 4.44 -24.37
C ARG A 165 14.47 5.95 -24.51
N PHE A 166 14.71 6.64 -23.40
CA PHE A 166 15.06 8.06 -23.42
C PHE A 166 16.47 8.30 -23.95
N ALA A 167 17.44 7.46 -23.57
CA ALA A 167 18.80 7.57 -24.08
C ALA A 167 18.87 7.31 -25.59
N GLU A 168 18.14 6.29 -26.07
CA GLU A 168 17.98 5.99 -27.51
C GLU A 168 17.37 7.18 -28.25
N GLY A 169 16.20 7.68 -27.80
CA GLY A 169 15.57 8.84 -28.46
C GLY A 169 16.39 10.15 -28.37
N TYR A 170 17.28 10.30 -27.39
CA TYR A 170 18.18 11.45 -27.32
C TYR A 170 19.33 11.33 -28.33
N ALA A 171 19.90 10.13 -28.49
CA ALA A 171 20.92 9.84 -29.49
C ALA A 171 20.39 10.11 -30.91
N ASP A 172 19.22 9.58 -31.25
CA ASP A 172 18.57 9.81 -32.54
C ASP A 172 18.35 11.31 -32.82
N SER A 173 17.95 12.07 -31.79
CA SER A 173 17.73 13.51 -31.93
C SER A 173 19.02 14.32 -32.10
N MET A 174 20.14 13.82 -31.56
CA MET A 174 21.46 14.46 -31.71
C MET A 174 22.06 14.16 -33.07
N GLU A 175 21.88 12.94 -33.58
CA GLU A 175 22.28 12.55 -34.94
C GLU A 175 21.53 13.37 -35.99
N ALA A 176 20.19 13.50 -35.87
CA ALA A 176 19.40 14.34 -36.75
C ALA A 176 19.81 15.83 -36.71
N GLN A 177 20.21 16.35 -35.53
CA GLN A 177 20.74 17.71 -35.42
C GLN A 177 22.12 17.86 -36.08
N GLN A 178 23.00 16.86 -35.95
CA GLN A 178 24.31 16.88 -36.60
C GLN A 178 24.20 16.78 -38.13
N GLU A 179 23.30 15.94 -38.65
CA GLU A 179 23.01 15.87 -40.08
C GLU A 179 22.47 17.21 -40.61
N ALA A 180 21.53 17.84 -39.89
CA ALA A 180 20.99 19.14 -40.30
C ALA A 180 22.09 20.22 -40.35
N VAL A 181 22.97 20.27 -39.35
CA VAL A 181 24.11 21.20 -39.32
C VAL A 181 25.12 20.89 -40.43
N GLN A 182 25.38 19.62 -40.73
CA GLN A 182 26.26 19.24 -41.85
C GLN A 182 25.68 19.63 -43.21
N ARG A 183 24.35 19.52 -43.39
CA ARG A 183 23.68 20.00 -44.61
C ARG A 183 23.79 21.52 -44.77
N GLU A 184 23.66 22.28 -43.68
CA GLU A 184 23.87 23.74 -43.72
C GLU A 184 25.32 24.12 -44.03
N LEU A 185 26.31 23.35 -43.56
CA LEU A 185 27.73 23.62 -43.79
C LEU A 185 28.21 23.27 -45.21
N ASN A 186 27.46 22.46 -45.97
CA ASN A 186 27.82 22.05 -47.33
C ASN A 186 26.64 22.18 -48.31
N PRO A 187 26.21 23.41 -48.64
CA PRO A 187 25.02 23.67 -49.45
C PRO A 187 25.15 23.20 -50.91
N ASP A 188 26.37 22.97 -51.39
CA ASP A 188 26.63 22.51 -52.77
C ASP A 188 26.50 20.99 -52.94
N ASN A 189 26.38 20.23 -51.85
CA ASN A 189 25.93 18.82 -51.88
C ASN A 189 24.41 18.78 -52.03
N GLN A 190 23.91 19.36 -53.11
CA GLN A 190 22.57 19.16 -53.59
C GLN A 190 22.48 17.67 -53.96
N TYR A 191 21.75 16.89 -53.16
CA TYR A 191 21.50 15.48 -53.45
C TYR A 191 21.04 15.36 -54.90
N ASP A 192 21.88 14.73 -55.73
CA ASP A 192 21.52 14.34 -57.08
C ASP A 192 20.41 13.29 -56.96
N TYR A 193 19.17 13.76 -57.01
CA TYR A 193 17.95 12.95 -56.95
C TYR A 193 17.73 12.20 -58.28
N SER A 194 18.81 11.80 -58.95
CA SER A 194 18.78 11.22 -60.30
C SER A 194 18.51 9.71 -60.34
N ASP A 195 18.43 9.02 -59.20
CA ASP A 195 18.25 7.55 -59.14
C ASP A 195 16.89 7.09 -58.56
N THR A 196 15.77 7.71 -58.97
CA THR A 196 14.42 7.14 -58.75
C THR A 196 13.77 6.56 -60.01
N ASN A 197 14.55 6.15 -61.01
CA ASN A 197 14.04 5.39 -62.16
C ASN A 197 14.83 4.10 -62.36
N ASN A 198 14.65 3.15 -61.44
CA ASN A 198 14.80 1.74 -61.79
C ASN A 198 13.77 0.91 -61.03
N TYR A 199 12.52 1.02 -61.47
CA TYR A 199 11.50 0.00 -61.25
C TYR A 199 11.97 -1.28 -61.95
N GLY A 200 12.80 -2.05 -61.25
CA GLY A 200 13.00 -3.46 -61.52
C GLY A 200 11.71 -4.20 -61.23
N THR A 201 10.96 -4.48 -62.29
CA THR A 201 9.90 -5.48 -62.33
C THR A 201 10.48 -6.86 -62.05
N ASP A 202 10.53 -7.25 -60.78
CA ASP A 202 10.78 -8.64 -60.41
C ASP A 202 9.54 -9.23 -59.72
N ASN A 203 8.79 -9.99 -60.53
CA ASN A 203 8.04 -11.20 -60.19
C ASN A 203 7.45 -11.31 -58.79
N TYR A 204 6.24 -10.76 -58.63
CA TYR A 204 5.25 -11.35 -57.74
C TYR A 204 4.70 -12.61 -58.40
N ASN A 205 5.23 -13.76 -58.03
CA ASN A 205 4.69 -15.06 -58.38
C ASN A 205 4.43 -15.81 -57.07
N ASP A 206 3.32 -15.51 -56.41
CA ASP A 206 2.76 -16.37 -55.37
C ASP A 206 1.22 -16.39 -55.50
N SER A 207 0.80 -17.41 -56.24
CA SER A 207 -0.34 -18.30 -56.01
C SER A 207 -1.54 -17.73 -55.24
N TYR A 208 -2.53 -17.29 -56.00
CA TYR A 208 -3.92 -17.21 -55.56
C TYR A 208 -4.53 -18.61 -55.49
N ASP A 209 -4.81 -19.11 -54.27
CA ASP A 209 -5.82 -20.14 -54.06
C ASP A 209 -7.17 -19.49 -53.72
N ALA A 210 -7.91 -19.36 -54.81
CA ALA A 210 -9.34 -19.47 -55.06
C ALA A 210 -10.39 -19.66 -53.93
N TYR A 211 -11.57 -19.08 -54.24
CA TYR A 211 -12.95 -19.29 -53.74
C TYR A 211 -13.31 -18.68 -52.37
N ASN A 212 -14.36 -17.85 -52.21
CA ASN A 212 -15.65 -17.87 -52.89
C ASN A 212 -16.29 -16.47 -52.99
N SER A 213 -16.80 -16.16 -54.17
CA SER A 213 -17.68 -15.03 -54.49
C SER A 213 -19.13 -15.31 -54.08
N THR A 214 -19.82 -14.29 -53.57
CA THR A 214 -21.25 -14.04 -53.87
C THR A 214 -21.48 -12.53 -53.88
N ASP A 215 -21.28 -11.94 -55.06
CA ASP A 215 -22.26 -11.22 -55.87
C ASP A 215 -23.47 -10.56 -55.17
N TYR A 216 -23.56 -9.23 -55.26
CA TYR A 216 -24.60 -8.45 -55.97
C TYR A 216 -24.63 -7.01 -55.45
N GLY A 217 -24.61 -6.02 -56.35
CA GLY A 217 -25.10 -4.68 -55.99
C GLY A 217 -24.50 -3.49 -56.73
N ASP A 218 -24.64 -3.51 -58.05
CA ASP A 218 -24.54 -2.39 -58.99
C ASP A 218 -25.26 -1.11 -58.50
N SER A 219 -24.59 0.05 -58.60
CA SER A 219 -25.22 1.31 -59.00
C SER A 219 -24.17 2.40 -59.22
N SER A 220 -23.88 2.62 -60.50
CA SER A 220 -23.38 3.86 -61.10
C SER A 220 -23.94 5.16 -60.49
N HIS A 221 -23.10 6.18 -60.30
CA HIS A 221 -23.43 7.57 -60.65
C HIS A 221 -22.22 8.52 -60.64
N ASP A 222 -22.01 9.10 -61.83
CA ASP A 222 -21.50 10.43 -62.18
C ASP A 222 -20.40 11.09 -61.35
N THR A 223 -19.22 11.09 -61.97
CA THR A 223 -18.19 12.12 -61.84
C THR A 223 -18.69 13.45 -62.39
N THR A 224 -18.84 14.47 -61.53
CA THR A 224 -18.78 15.87 -61.97
C THR A 224 -17.68 16.59 -61.19
N TYR A 225 -16.65 16.96 -61.96
CA TYR A 225 -15.58 17.88 -61.64
C TYR A 225 -16.16 19.19 -61.09
N ASN A 226 -15.67 19.65 -59.93
CA ASN A 226 -15.77 21.05 -59.55
C ASN A 226 -14.42 21.46 -58.95
N ASP A 227 -13.58 22.01 -59.83
CA ASP A 227 -12.48 22.89 -59.48
C ASP A 227 -13.08 24.17 -58.90
N ASP A 228 -12.81 24.44 -57.62
CA ASP A 228 -12.72 25.81 -57.07
C ASP A 228 -12.08 25.76 -55.68
N TYR A 229 -10.80 25.39 -55.66
CA TYR A 229 -9.92 25.63 -54.52
C TYR A 229 -9.36 27.06 -54.63
N GLN A 230 -10.10 28.05 -54.14
CA GLN A 230 -9.49 29.31 -53.71
C GLN A 230 -8.77 29.09 -52.37
N SER A 231 -7.50 28.70 -52.47
CA SER A 231 -6.55 28.75 -51.36
C SER A 231 -6.21 30.22 -51.08
N THR A 232 -6.90 30.80 -50.10
CA THR A 232 -6.45 32.02 -49.43
C THR A 232 -5.38 31.60 -48.44
N TYR A 233 -4.11 31.77 -48.82
CA TYR A 233 -2.98 31.66 -47.90
C TYR A 233 -3.02 32.83 -46.92
N ASP A 234 -3.68 32.63 -45.79
CA ASP A 234 -3.52 33.49 -44.62
C ASP A 234 -2.25 33.05 -43.89
N THR A 235 -1.11 33.62 -44.31
CA THR A 235 0.18 33.44 -43.63
C THR A 235 0.19 34.23 -42.32
N SER A 236 -0.62 33.81 -41.36
CA SER A 236 -0.32 34.06 -39.95
C SER A 236 0.77 33.08 -39.55
N PHE A 237 2.00 33.60 -39.49
CA PHE A 237 3.19 32.89 -39.06
C PHE A 237 3.08 32.62 -37.55
N ASP A 238 2.22 31.67 -37.17
CA ASP A 238 2.20 31.15 -35.82
C ASP A 238 3.51 30.40 -35.61
N SER A 239 4.46 31.12 -35.00
CA SER A 239 5.70 30.64 -34.39
C SER A 239 5.62 29.15 -34.09
N TYR A 240 6.29 28.35 -34.93
CA TYR A 240 6.51 26.93 -34.72
C TYR A 240 7.23 26.73 -33.37
N GLU A 241 6.47 26.63 -32.28
CA GLU A 241 7.00 26.21 -31.00
C GLU A 241 7.51 24.78 -31.20
N THR A 242 8.84 24.67 -31.24
CA THR A 242 9.56 23.42 -31.45
C THR A 242 8.97 22.26 -30.62
N PRO A 243 8.80 21.05 -31.21
CA PRO A 243 8.13 19.91 -30.57
C PRO A 243 8.75 19.48 -29.23
N LYS A 244 10.01 19.85 -28.95
CA LYS A 244 10.69 19.65 -27.67
C LYS A 244 9.99 20.35 -26.49
N LYS A 245 9.29 21.48 -26.71
CA LYS A 245 8.63 22.24 -25.62
C LYS A 245 7.34 21.56 -25.16
N ARG A 246 6.54 20.96 -26.06
CA ARG A 246 5.31 20.23 -25.71
C ARG A 246 5.57 18.95 -24.90
N ILE A 247 6.68 18.24 -25.15
CA ILE A 247 7.00 16.98 -24.45
C ILE A 247 7.35 17.21 -22.97
N ASN A 248 7.97 18.34 -22.64
CA ASN A 248 8.34 18.67 -21.26
C ASN A 248 7.16 19.12 -20.39
N VAL A 249 6.14 19.76 -20.97
CA VAL A 249 4.93 20.15 -20.23
C VAL A 249 4.12 18.91 -19.83
N VAL A 250 3.93 17.96 -20.75
CA VAL A 250 3.15 16.73 -20.50
C VAL A 250 3.80 15.79 -19.47
N ARG A 251 5.14 15.80 -19.32
CA ARG A 251 5.85 15.01 -18.29
C ARG A 251 5.76 15.61 -16.91
N THR A 252 5.77 16.94 -16.79
CA THR A 252 5.77 17.63 -15.49
C THR A 252 4.45 17.41 -14.76
N ASP A 253 3.33 17.44 -15.46
CA ASP A 253 2.00 17.18 -14.88
C ASP A 253 1.84 15.72 -14.41
N ARG A 254 2.46 14.77 -15.11
CA ARG A 254 2.38 13.35 -14.78
C ARG A 254 3.11 13.01 -13.47
N ASN A 255 4.26 13.64 -13.22
CA ASN A 255 5.04 13.43 -12.00
C ASN A 255 4.40 14.08 -10.77
N ASN A 256 3.82 15.28 -10.92
CA ASN A 256 3.09 15.96 -9.86
C ASN A 256 1.84 15.18 -9.42
N THR A 257 1.17 14.54 -10.38
CA THR A 257 0.00 13.69 -10.11
C THR A 257 0.35 12.44 -9.30
N VAL A 258 1.50 11.81 -9.57
CA VAL A 258 1.95 10.62 -8.84
C VAL A 258 2.38 10.98 -7.41
N ALA A 259 3.10 12.09 -7.24
CA ALA A 259 3.50 12.58 -5.92
C ALA A 259 2.29 12.92 -5.04
N GLY A 260 1.28 13.60 -5.61
CA GLY A 260 0.02 13.91 -4.91
C GLY A 260 -0.73 12.66 -4.45
N ASN A 261 -0.82 11.64 -5.30
CA ASN A 261 -1.48 10.38 -4.93
C ASN A 261 -0.72 9.62 -3.82
N ILE A 262 0.62 9.63 -3.84
CA ILE A 262 1.43 9.01 -2.78
C ILE A 262 1.22 9.75 -1.44
N LEU A 263 1.22 11.09 -1.45
CA LEU A 263 0.95 11.89 -0.26
C LEU A 263 -0.46 11.64 0.29
N ALA A 264 -1.45 11.50 -0.59
CA ALA A 264 -2.82 11.19 -0.19
C ALA A 264 -2.92 9.81 0.48
N VAL A 265 -2.27 8.77 -0.07
CA VAL A 265 -2.21 7.44 0.53
C VAL A 265 -1.50 7.48 1.89
N ILE A 266 -0.36 8.17 2.00
CA ILE A 266 0.38 8.31 3.26
C ILE A 266 -0.51 9.00 4.31
N SER A 267 -1.20 10.08 3.95
CA SER A 267 -2.11 10.77 4.87
C SER A 267 -3.22 9.85 5.39
N CYS A 268 -3.75 8.98 4.53
CA CYS A 268 -4.75 7.97 4.91
C CYS A 268 -4.24 7.03 6.00
N PHE A 269 -3.03 6.50 5.85
CA PHE A 269 -2.41 5.65 6.87
C PHE A 269 -2.13 6.39 8.17
N VAL A 270 -1.75 7.67 8.11
CA VAL A 270 -1.57 8.50 9.31
C VAL A 270 -2.90 8.70 10.04
N PHE A 271 -4.00 8.98 9.34
CA PHE A 271 -5.33 9.13 9.96
C PHE A 271 -5.83 7.82 10.58
N ILE A 272 -5.63 6.68 9.91
CA ILE A 272 -5.99 5.36 10.44
C ILE A 272 -5.15 5.03 11.68
N ALA A 273 -3.84 5.26 11.64
CA ALA A 273 -2.94 5.02 12.77
C ALA A 273 -3.28 5.92 13.96
N ALA A 274 -3.57 7.21 13.73
CA ALA A 274 -4.00 8.14 14.77
C ALA A 274 -5.34 7.73 15.38
N GLY A 275 -6.32 7.27 14.57
CA GLY A 275 -7.60 6.78 15.06
C GLY A 275 -7.49 5.50 15.88
N LEU A 276 -6.65 4.54 15.45
CA LEU A 276 -6.38 3.32 16.20
C LEU A 276 -5.64 3.61 17.52
N LEU A 277 -4.71 4.55 17.52
CA LEU A 277 -4.02 4.99 18.74
C LEU A 277 -4.98 5.69 19.71
N ALA A 278 -5.88 6.54 19.20
CA ALA A 278 -6.90 7.19 20.02
C ALA A 278 -7.90 6.16 20.61
N LEU A 279 -8.29 5.14 19.86
CA LEU A 279 -9.10 4.02 20.35
C LEU A 279 -8.38 3.22 21.44
N TYR A 280 -7.08 2.99 21.28
CA TYR A 280 -6.28 2.24 22.22
C TYR A 280 -6.08 2.98 23.56
N LEU A 281 -5.93 4.30 23.51
CA LEU A 281 -5.75 5.16 24.68
C LEU A 281 -7.07 5.58 25.35
N ALA A 282 -8.22 5.21 24.77
CA ALA A 282 -9.51 5.60 25.28
C ALA A 282 -9.90 4.74 26.51
N GLU A 283 -9.55 5.21 27.71
CA GLU A 283 -10.14 4.71 28.96
C GLU A 283 -11.61 5.16 29.12
N ASP A 284 -11.97 6.32 28.56
CA ASP A 284 -13.33 6.87 28.59
C ASP A 284 -14.08 6.72 27.25
N SER A 285 -15.41 6.58 27.34
CA SER A 285 -16.30 6.36 26.19
C SER A 285 -16.33 7.50 25.17
N SER A 286 -15.92 8.71 25.56
CA SER A 286 -15.86 9.88 24.69
C SER A 286 -14.60 9.88 23.80
N THR A 287 -13.47 9.42 24.32
CA THR A 287 -12.22 9.26 23.56
C THR A 287 -12.27 8.13 22.54
N SER A 288 -13.04 7.07 22.82
CA SER A 288 -13.21 5.95 21.87
C SER A 288 -14.05 6.36 20.66
N ILE A 289 -15.09 7.17 20.85
CA ILE A 289 -15.89 7.75 19.75
C ILE A 289 -15.02 8.58 18.81
N LEU A 290 -14.12 9.41 19.34
CA LEU A 290 -13.17 10.18 18.54
C LEU A 290 -12.26 9.28 17.71
N GLY A 291 -11.73 8.20 18.30
CA GLY A 291 -10.92 7.25 17.56
C GLY A 291 -11.69 6.52 16.44
N TYR A 292 -12.95 6.14 16.67
CA TYR A 292 -13.81 5.60 15.60
C TYR A 292 -14.08 6.61 14.49
N ILE A 293 -14.26 7.90 14.80
CA ILE A 293 -14.41 8.96 13.79
C ILE A 293 -13.15 9.10 12.94
N PHE A 294 -11.97 9.08 13.56
CA PHE A 294 -10.69 9.15 12.84
C PHE A 294 -10.46 7.93 11.92
N VAL A 295 -10.76 6.72 12.41
CA VAL A 295 -10.69 5.49 11.58
C VAL A 295 -11.71 5.55 10.44
N GLY A 296 -12.94 5.98 10.72
CA GLY A 296 -14.01 6.12 9.73
C GLY A 296 -13.66 7.13 8.64
N MET A 297 -13.12 8.29 9.01
CA MET A 297 -12.63 9.29 8.07
C MET A 297 -11.46 8.77 7.23
N GLY A 298 -10.49 8.09 7.85
CA GLY A 298 -9.39 7.45 7.14
C GLY A 298 -9.88 6.40 6.12
N GLY A 299 -10.84 5.55 6.51
CA GLY A 299 -11.47 4.59 5.61
C GLY A 299 -12.21 5.26 4.44
N LEU A 300 -12.97 6.34 4.70
CA LEU A 300 -13.72 7.06 3.68
C LEU A 300 -12.80 7.74 2.66
N VAL A 301 -11.72 8.38 3.12
CA VAL A 301 -10.71 8.96 2.22
C VAL A 301 -10.04 7.88 1.37
N LEU A 302 -9.78 6.70 1.92
CA LEU A 302 -9.23 5.56 1.17
C LEU A 302 -10.17 5.12 0.04
N VAL A 303 -11.47 4.99 0.33
CA VAL A 303 -12.49 4.60 -0.66
C VAL A 303 -12.60 5.64 -1.79
N LEU A 304 -12.53 6.93 -1.46
CA LEU A 304 -12.53 8.00 -2.46
C LEU A 304 -11.28 7.95 -3.36
N LEU A 305 -10.11 7.70 -2.79
CA LEU A 305 -8.88 7.54 -3.56
C LEU A 305 -8.92 6.31 -4.47
N ILE A 306 -9.47 5.19 -4.00
CA ILE A 306 -9.66 3.98 -4.81
C ILE A 306 -10.65 4.25 -5.94
N SER A 307 -11.76 4.94 -5.68
CA SER A 307 -12.75 5.29 -6.71
C SER A 307 -12.17 6.21 -7.78
N ASP A 308 -11.41 7.24 -7.38
CA ASP A 308 -10.73 8.13 -8.32
C ASP A 308 -9.69 7.36 -9.15
N PHE A 309 -8.93 6.46 -8.53
CA PHE A 309 -8.00 5.59 -9.24
C PHE A 309 -8.68 4.70 -10.29
N ILE A 310 -9.81 4.08 -9.94
CA ILE A 310 -10.61 3.27 -10.87
C ILE A 310 -11.14 4.13 -12.03
N ASN A 311 -11.67 5.31 -11.74
CA ASN A 311 -12.19 6.23 -12.77
C ASN A 311 -11.11 6.71 -13.73
N ARG A 312 -9.91 7.03 -13.23
CA ARG A 312 -8.77 7.39 -14.09
C ARG A 312 -8.33 6.24 -14.98
N LYS A 313 -8.41 5.00 -14.48
CA LYS A 313 -8.06 3.81 -15.28
C LYS A 313 -9.06 3.57 -16.41
N ARG A 314 -10.37 3.78 -16.16
CA ARG A 314 -11.42 3.70 -17.20
C ARG A 314 -11.19 4.71 -18.31
N LYS A 315 -10.98 5.99 -17.97
CA LYS A 315 -10.74 7.04 -18.96
C LYS A 315 -9.52 6.79 -19.86
N ARG A 316 -8.49 6.09 -19.37
CA ARG A 316 -7.34 5.72 -20.21
C ARG A 316 -7.67 4.62 -21.23
N SER A 317 -8.60 3.73 -20.93
CA SER A 317 -9.02 2.67 -21.85
C SER A 317 -9.71 3.24 -23.09
N ASP A 318 -10.44 4.35 -22.94
CA ASP A 318 -11.20 4.96 -24.03
C ASP A 318 -10.30 5.72 -25.02
N TYR A 319 -9.14 6.24 -24.56
CA TYR A 319 -8.19 6.92 -25.45
C TYR A 319 -7.34 5.98 -26.31
N ASP A 320 -7.13 4.74 -25.87
CA ASP A 320 -6.37 3.75 -26.64
C ASP A 320 -7.23 3.06 -27.71
N SER A 321 -8.57 3.13 -27.64
CA SER A 321 -9.43 2.53 -28.69
C SER A 321 -9.58 3.38 -29.95
N ASP A 322 -9.34 4.68 -29.85
CA ASP A 322 -9.50 5.61 -30.97
C ASP A 322 -8.21 5.81 -31.77
N SER A 323 -7.05 5.34 -31.28
CA SER A 323 -5.77 5.47 -31.99
C SER A 323 -5.54 4.43 -33.09
N ASP A 324 -6.39 3.41 -33.20
CA ASP A 324 -6.28 2.38 -34.25
C ASP A 324 -7.02 2.75 -35.55
N TYR A 325 -7.63 3.94 -35.62
CA TYR A 325 -8.38 4.44 -36.78
C TYR A 325 -7.71 5.61 -37.53
N GLN A 326 -6.42 5.87 -37.32
CA GLN A 326 -5.63 6.83 -38.11
C GLN A 326 -4.41 6.18 -38.75
#